data_AF-A0A3N2RAC4-F1
#
_entry.id   AF-A0A3N2RAC4-F1
#
_cell.length_a   1.000
_cell.length_b   1.000
_cell.length_c   1.000
_cell.angle_alpha   90.00
_cell.angle_beta   90.00
_cell.angle_gamma   90.00
#
_symmetry.space_group_name_H-M   'P 1'
#
loop_
_entity.id
_entity.type
_entity.pdbx_description
1 polymer ?
#
loop_
_entity_poly.entity_id
_entity_poly.type
_entity_poly.pdbx_seq_one_letter_code
_entity_poly.pdbx_strand_id
1 'polypeptide(L)'
;MQPGLIRLGWEEWLGLPDLGLPTLKAKVDTGARTSALHAFDIETFGPARAPKVRFAVHPLPGNDALSIPCSATIVDRREVTSSNGETEMRFVIESLLDVGGDQSWPIEITLTHRGDMRSRMLLGRQALREDVVVAPTERFLRPERSYDVYSAARIRESQPARALRIAVLSREPNSYSTQRLVHEGENRGHSVEVIDTTRCYMAINSLAPEIHYDGQRLPRYDAVIPRIGASITAYGTAVLRQFETLGTFCVNGSAGITASRDKLHAHQVLARHRIGMPTTAFASSPKDTDNLIGLVGTAPLIVKLLESTQGKGVVLAETKKAAQSVIDAFRGLRANFLVQDFVKEAAGEDIRCFVIAGKVVAAMRRTSAGDDFRSNLHRGGTAEAVKITRAERAAAVKAARAFGLNLSGVDLLRSKDGPKILEVNSSPGFEGIEKASKKNLAAALYEEIEHRVKPAPLKRRRRATGEG
;
A
#
# COMPACT_ATOMS: atom_id res chain seq x y z
N MET A 1 -1.83 30.83 41.47
CA MET A 1 -0.74 29.87 41.70
C MET A 1 0.28 30.08 40.60
N GLN A 2 1.54 30.37 40.93
CA GLN A 2 2.60 30.34 39.93
C GLN A 2 2.68 28.89 39.38
N PRO A 3 2.73 28.69 38.05
CA PRO A 3 3.01 27.37 37.51
C PRO A 3 4.32 26.87 38.13
N GLY A 4 4.33 25.61 38.60
CA GLY A 4 5.54 25.04 39.18
C GLY A 4 6.68 25.03 38.16
N LEU A 5 7.85 25.53 38.55
CA LEU A 5 9.04 25.57 37.69
C LEU A 5 9.40 24.17 37.17
N ILE A 6 9.68 24.07 35.87
CA ILE A 6 10.14 22.85 35.22
C ILE A 6 11.66 22.79 35.37
N ARG A 7 12.15 21.84 36.17
CA ARG A 7 13.60 21.62 36.33
C ARG A 7 14.10 20.57 35.34
N LEU A 8 15.18 20.88 34.63
CA LEU A 8 15.90 19.98 33.73
C LEU A 8 17.36 19.87 34.16
N GLY A 9 17.92 18.67 34.19
CA GLY A 9 19.34 18.42 34.29
C GLY A 9 20.08 18.65 32.97
N TRP A 10 21.38 18.40 32.92
CA TRP A 10 22.16 18.49 31.67
C TRP A 10 21.87 17.33 30.70
N GLU A 11 21.30 16.23 31.19
CA GLU A 11 20.77 15.14 30.38
C GLU A 11 19.39 14.73 30.90
N GLU A 12 18.44 14.57 29.98
CA GLU A 12 17.04 14.29 30.32
C GLU A 12 16.40 13.23 29.42
N TRP A 13 15.37 12.60 29.98
CA TRP A 13 14.43 11.76 29.25
C TRP A 13 13.33 12.61 28.63
N LEU A 14 13.31 12.66 27.30
CA LEU A 14 12.36 13.46 26.52
C LEU A 14 11.57 12.57 25.55
N GLY A 15 10.49 13.13 25.01
CA GLY A 15 9.72 12.56 23.91
C GLY A 15 9.47 13.58 22.80
N LEU A 16 9.38 13.07 21.59
CA LEU A 16 8.88 13.76 20.39
C LEU A 16 7.74 12.92 19.80
N PRO A 17 6.53 12.93 20.41
CA PRO A 17 5.41 12.08 20.02
C PRO A 17 5.02 12.24 18.55
N ASP A 18 5.08 13.45 17.97
CA ASP A 18 4.74 13.69 16.55
C ASP A 18 5.68 12.97 15.57
N LEU A 19 6.87 12.59 16.03
CA LEU A 19 7.86 11.85 15.26
C LEU A 19 7.88 10.36 15.61
N GLY A 20 6.99 9.89 16.48
CA GLY A 20 7.00 8.50 16.95
C GLY A 20 8.22 8.17 17.79
N LEU A 21 8.75 9.17 18.49
CA LEU A 21 9.90 9.06 19.38
C LEU A 21 9.46 9.31 20.83
N PRO A 22 8.66 8.42 21.45
CA PRO A 22 8.15 8.62 22.80
C PRO A 22 9.25 8.59 23.87
N THR A 23 10.46 8.11 23.56
CA THR A 23 11.55 8.00 24.53
C THR A 23 12.90 8.23 23.89
N LEU A 24 13.56 9.32 24.27
CA LEU A 24 14.89 9.66 23.81
C LEU A 24 15.68 10.33 24.95
N LYS A 25 16.99 10.07 25.00
CA LYS A 25 17.90 10.82 25.87
C LYS A 25 18.44 12.02 25.13
N ALA A 26 18.20 13.21 25.67
CA ALA A 26 18.67 14.46 25.09
C ALA A 26 19.65 15.14 26.04
N LYS A 27 20.67 15.78 25.48
CA LYS A 27 21.52 16.70 26.22
C LYS A 27 20.85 18.08 26.21
N VAL A 28 20.64 18.66 27.38
CA VAL A 28 20.20 20.06 27.51
C VAL A 28 21.41 20.95 27.37
N ASP A 29 21.45 21.77 26.33
CA ASP A 29 22.62 22.55 25.95
C ASP A 29 22.22 24.01 25.71
N THR A 30 22.36 24.83 26.76
CA THR A 30 22.05 26.26 26.70
C THR A 30 23.01 27.05 25.81
N GLY A 31 24.18 26.49 25.46
CA GLY A 31 25.09 27.06 24.48
C GLY A 31 24.60 26.90 23.04
N ALA A 32 23.81 25.85 22.76
CA ALA A 32 23.17 25.65 21.47
C ALA A 32 21.95 26.58 21.33
N ARG A 33 21.91 27.39 20.27
CA ARG A 33 20.76 28.26 19.97
C ARG A 33 19.50 27.42 19.68
N THR A 34 19.60 26.54 18.69
CA THR A 34 18.52 25.68 18.19
C THR A 34 18.70 24.25 18.67
N SER A 35 17.59 23.55 18.92
CA SER A 35 17.62 22.10 19.14
C SER A 35 18.05 21.36 17.88
N ALA A 36 18.67 20.19 18.06
CA ALA A 36 19.14 19.34 16.96
C ALA A 36 18.78 17.89 17.21
N LEU A 37 18.27 17.19 16.21
CA LEU A 37 17.91 15.78 16.27
C LEU A 37 18.74 14.99 15.27
N HIS A 38 19.21 13.82 15.70
CA HIS A 38 19.81 12.84 14.82
C HIS A 38 18.81 12.43 13.75
N ALA A 39 19.18 12.66 12.49
CA ALA A 39 18.45 12.20 11.33
C ALA A 39 19.42 11.68 10.27
N PHE A 40 18.98 10.69 9.51
CA PHE A 40 19.67 10.16 8.32
C PHE A 40 18.63 9.87 7.22
N ASP A 41 19.08 9.58 6.00
CA ASP A 41 18.23 9.45 4.81
C ASP A 41 17.28 10.65 4.64
N ILE A 42 17.81 11.86 4.85
CA ILE A 42 17.03 13.10 4.83
C ILE A 42 16.69 13.45 3.38
N GLU A 43 15.41 13.40 3.03
CA GLU A 43 14.93 13.67 1.67
C GLU A 43 13.70 14.58 1.70
N THR A 44 13.67 15.57 0.80
CA THR A 44 12.51 16.45 0.65
C THR A 44 11.49 15.85 -0.31
N PHE A 45 10.21 16.11 -0.04
CA PHE A 45 9.12 15.69 -0.92
C PHE A 45 7.91 16.61 -0.76
N GLY A 46 6.89 16.39 -1.61
CA GLY A 46 5.69 17.21 -1.63
C GLY A 46 5.81 18.48 -2.46
N PRO A 47 4.71 19.24 -2.60
CA PRO A 47 4.67 20.42 -3.45
C PRO A 47 5.42 21.60 -2.83
N ALA A 48 5.92 22.52 -3.65
CA ALA A 48 6.66 23.70 -3.19
C ALA A 48 5.88 24.58 -2.18
N ARG A 49 4.55 24.59 -2.25
CA ARG A 49 3.66 25.31 -1.31
C ARG A 49 3.54 24.68 0.08
N ALA A 50 3.90 23.39 0.21
CA ALA A 50 3.82 22.63 1.45
C ALA A 50 4.96 21.61 1.46
N PRO A 51 6.23 22.09 1.50
CA PRO A 51 7.38 21.23 1.39
C PRO A 51 7.50 20.37 2.66
N LYS A 52 7.80 19.08 2.47
CA LYS A 52 7.95 18.11 3.54
C LYS A 52 9.34 17.52 3.50
N VAL A 53 9.78 17.00 4.63
CA VAL A 53 11.00 16.23 4.77
C VAL A 53 10.64 14.87 5.35
N ARG A 54 11.24 13.81 4.80
CA ARG A 54 11.27 12.49 5.41
C ARG A 54 12.68 12.15 5.80
N PHE A 55 12.82 11.39 6.86
CA PHE A 55 14.10 11.01 7.43
C PHE A 55 13.89 9.80 8.34
N ALA A 56 14.98 9.19 8.76
CA ALA A 56 14.96 8.15 9.76
C ALA A 56 15.78 8.55 10.99
N VAL A 57 15.42 7.98 12.14
CA VAL A 57 16.10 8.22 13.42
C VAL A 57 16.48 6.89 14.05
N HIS A 58 17.73 6.79 14.51
CA HIS A 58 18.18 5.76 15.45
C HIS A 58 18.04 6.31 16.89
N PRO A 59 16.95 5.99 17.62
CA PRO A 59 16.66 6.63 18.91
C PRO A 59 17.59 6.18 20.04
N LEU A 60 18.21 5.00 19.89
CA LEU A 60 19.13 4.43 20.88
C LEU A 60 20.58 4.70 20.44
N PRO A 61 21.40 5.37 21.28
CA PRO A 61 22.84 5.46 21.05
C PRO A 61 23.47 4.07 20.93
N GLY A 62 24.28 3.85 19.88
CA GLY A 62 25.00 2.60 19.65
C GLY A 62 24.15 1.41 19.19
N ASN A 63 22.87 1.62 18.84
CA ASN A 63 22.02 0.59 18.26
C ASN A 63 21.30 1.10 17.01
N ASP A 64 21.91 0.82 15.85
CA ASP A 64 21.42 1.26 14.55
C ASP A 64 20.48 0.22 13.91
N ALA A 65 20.21 -0.90 14.60
CA ALA A 65 19.26 -1.92 14.12
C ALA A 65 17.80 -1.46 14.19
N LEU A 66 17.50 -0.44 14.99
CA LEU A 66 16.18 0.20 15.05
C LEU A 66 16.20 1.50 14.27
N SER A 67 15.35 1.58 13.25
CA SER A 67 15.11 2.80 12.49
C SER A 67 13.64 3.20 12.64
N ILE A 68 13.42 4.45 13.06
CA ILE A 68 12.09 5.07 13.15
C ILE A 68 11.94 5.99 11.93
N PRO A 69 11.07 5.66 10.95
CA PRO A 69 10.80 6.52 9.81
C PRO A 69 9.90 7.69 10.24
N CYS A 70 10.38 8.90 10.00
CA CYS A 70 9.73 10.14 10.36
C CYS A 70 9.42 10.98 9.12
N SER A 71 8.43 11.86 9.24
CA SER A 71 8.21 12.93 8.27
C SER A 71 7.62 14.14 8.96
N ALA A 72 7.95 15.34 8.48
CA ALA A 72 7.36 16.58 8.96
C ALA A 72 7.30 17.63 7.85
N THR A 73 6.46 18.65 8.05
CA THR A 73 6.49 19.86 7.22
C THR A 73 7.77 20.65 7.51
N ILE A 74 8.42 21.14 6.46
CA ILE A 74 9.58 22.02 6.60
C ILE A 74 9.07 23.42 6.90
N VAL A 75 9.50 23.99 8.03
CA VAL A 75 9.12 25.36 8.42
C VAL A 75 10.20 26.38 8.04
N ASP A 76 11.46 25.95 7.98
CA ASP A 76 12.60 26.82 7.65
C ASP A 76 13.82 25.99 7.19
N ARG A 77 14.84 26.67 6.65
CA ARG A 77 16.20 26.16 6.43
C ARG A 77 17.21 27.11 7.05
N ARG A 78 18.05 26.59 7.94
CA ARG A 78 19.02 27.42 8.68
C ARG A 78 20.43 26.92 8.53
N GLU A 79 21.35 27.85 8.37
CA GLU A 79 22.77 27.60 8.51
C GLU A 79 23.11 27.43 10.00
N VAL A 80 23.73 26.32 10.35
CA VAL A 80 24.10 25.99 11.74
C VAL A 80 25.56 25.58 11.79
N THR A 81 26.35 26.34 12.57
CA THR A 81 27.74 26.00 12.90
C THR A 81 27.79 25.19 14.19
N SER A 82 28.40 24.01 14.12
CA SER A 82 28.59 23.14 15.27
C SER A 82 29.83 23.56 16.09
N SER A 83 29.95 23.04 17.32
CA SER A 83 31.08 23.36 18.21
C SER A 83 32.44 22.93 17.66
N ASN A 84 32.48 22.04 16.67
CA ASN A 84 33.69 21.64 15.96
C ASN A 84 34.08 22.61 14.81
N GLY A 85 33.31 23.68 14.57
CA GLY A 85 33.56 24.67 13.52
C GLY A 85 32.93 24.33 12.16
N GLU A 86 32.31 23.16 12.00
CA GLU A 86 31.64 22.79 10.74
C GLU A 86 30.28 23.48 10.63
N THR A 87 30.01 24.02 9.44
CA THR A 87 28.75 24.70 9.12
C THR A 87 27.93 23.86 8.14
N GLU A 88 26.63 23.72 8.44
CA GLU A 88 25.70 22.90 7.66
C GLU A 88 24.36 23.64 7.48
N MET A 89 23.80 23.60 6.26
CA MET A 89 22.42 24.02 6.00
C MET A 89 21.44 22.91 6.40
N ARG A 90 20.68 23.14 7.46
CA ARG A 90 19.77 22.15 8.05
C ARG A 90 18.31 22.50 7.81
N PHE A 91 17.50 21.48 7.58
CA PHE A 91 16.05 21.61 7.62
C PHE A 91 15.58 21.83 9.05
N VAL A 92 14.63 22.74 9.21
CA VAL A 92 13.93 22.99 10.47
C VAL A 92 12.53 22.42 10.37
N ILE A 93 12.15 21.66 11.39
CA ILE A 93 10.81 21.12 11.58
C ILE A 93 10.27 21.58 12.93
N GLU A 94 8.95 21.58 13.08
CA GLU A 94 8.29 21.75 14.37
C GLU A 94 7.82 20.39 14.91
N SER A 95 7.96 20.17 16.22
CA SER A 95 7.41 19.01 16.90
C SER A 95 7.10 19.35 18.36
N LEU A 96 6.07 18.72 18.93
CA LEU A 96 5.79 18.75 20.35
C LEU A 96 6.92 18.08 21.13
N LEU A 97 7.58 18.83 21.99
CA LEU A 97 8.46 18.31 23.02
C LEU A 97 7.62 17.87 24.22
N ASP A 98 7.83 16.64 24.65
CA ASP A 98 7.26 16.09 25.88
C ASP A 98 8.39 15.86 26.91
N VAL A 99 8.32 16.58 28.03
CA VAL A 99 9.29 16.47 29.14
C VAL A 99 8.75 15.64 30.31
N GLY A 100 7.61 14.98 30.15
CA GLY A 100 6.92 14.20 31.19
C GLY A 100 6.25 15.06 32.27
N GLY A 101 5.50 14.44 33.17
CA GLY A 101 4.76 15.15 34.23
C GLY A 101 3.68 16.10 33.68
N ASP A 102 3.00 15.67 32.61
CA ASP A 102 1.96 16.42 31.89
C ASP A 102 2.41 17.78 31.33
N GLN A 103 3.72 17.93 31.07
CA GLN A 103 4.31 19.12 30.48
C GLN A 103 4.81 18.85 29.06
N SER A 104 4.26 19.59 28.09
CA SER A 104 4.67 19.53 26.69
C SER A 104 4.44 20.86 25.97
N TRP A 105 5.28 21.18 24.98
CA TRP A 105 5.15 22.40 24.16
C TRP A 105 5.85 22.25 22.80
N PRO A 106 5.43 22.98 21.75
CA PRO A 106 6.07 22.91 20.44
C PRO A 106 7.48 23.50 20.48
N ILE A 107 8.40 22.87 19.75
CA ILE A 107 9.78 23.34 19.58
C ILE A 107 10.20 23.21 18.11
N GLU A 108 11.12 24.09 17.70
CA GLU A 108 11.82 23.93 16.43
C GLU A 108 13.04 23.02 16.60
N ILE A 109 13.24 22.13 15.62
CA ILE A 109 14.29 21.12 15.63
C ILE A 109 15.00 21.13 14.29
N THR A 110 16.33 21.21 14.32
CA THR A 110 17.17 21.04 13.13
C THR A 110 17.50 19.56 12.92
N LEU A 111 17.42 19.09 11.67
CA LEU A 111 17.77 17.71 11.30
C LEU A 111 19.23 17.64 10.85
N THR A 112 20.01 16.70 11.41
CA THR A 112 21.43 16.52 11.08
C THR A 112 21.93 15.12 11.46
N HIS A 113 22.99 14.64 10.81
CA HIS A 113 23.59 13.35 11.14
C HIS A 113 24.39 13.43 12.44
N ARG A 114 23.97 12.68 13.46
CA ARG A 114 24.62 12.60 14.79
C ARG A 114 24.88 11.15 15.19
N GLY A 115 25.11 10.28 14.20
CA GLY A 115 25.36 8.85 14.36
C GLY A 115 26.54 8.54 15.29
N ASP A 116 27.58 9.37 15.28
CA ASP A 116 28.79 9.18 16.08
C ASP A 116 28.72 9.85 17.45
N MET A 117 27.67 10.64 17.69
CA MET A 117 27.50 11.41 18.93
C MET A 117 26.78 10.57 19.98
N ARG A 118 27.24 10.68 21.24
CA ARG A 118 26.60 10.00 22.39
C ARG A 118 25.14 10.41 22.59
N SER A 119 24.79 11.66 22.30
CA SER A 119 23.43 12.17 22.43
C SER A 119 22.78 12.35 21.06
N ARG A 120 21.66 11.64 20.85
CA ARG A 120 20.87 11.69 19.62
C ARG A 120 20.08 12.98 19.48
N MET A 121 19.92 13.77 20.55
CA MET A 121 19.24 15.06 20.51
C MET A 121 19.92 16.08 21.41
N LEU A 122 20.04 17.31 20.92
CA LEU A 122 20.34 18.48 21.73
C LEU A 122 19.06 19.28 21.94
N LEU A 123 18.76 19.63 23.18
CA LEU A 123 17.72 20.60 23.52
C LEU A 123 18.39 21.98 23.68
N GLY A 124 18.23 22.84 22.68
CA GLY A 124 18.84 24.16 22.65
C GLY A 124 18.02 25.21 23.42
N ARG A 125 18.62 26.37 23.69
CA ARG A 125 18.01 27.43 24.51
C ARG A 125 16.69 27.98 23.97
N GLN A 126 16.47 28.00 22.64
CA GLN A 126 15.19 28.46 22.06
C GLN A 126 14.01 27.55 22.39
N ALA A 127 14.28 26.28 22.74
CA ALA A 127 13.25 25.35 23.16
C ALA A 127 12.90 25.45 24.65
N LEU A 128 13.63 26.27 25.43
CA LEU A 128 13.40 26.45 26.86
C LEU A 128 12.46 27.64 27.08
N ARG A 129 11.32 27.38 27.71
CA ARG A 129 10.35 28.41 28.12
C ARG A 129 10.84 29.16 29.36
N GLU A 130 10.18 30.27 29.68
CA GLU A 130 10.49 31.10 30.86
C GLU A 130 10.35 30.35 32.20
N ASP A 131 9.51 29.32 32.24
CA ASP A 131 9.27 28.48 33.41
C ASP A 131 10.24 27.29 33.52
N VAL A 132 11.26 27.21 32.67
CA VAL A 132 12.27 26.15 32.67
C VAL A 132 13.56 26.60 33.34
N VAL A 133 14.04 25.81 34.31
CA VAL A 133 15.32 26.02 34.99
C VAL A 133 16.25 24.83 34.71
N VAL A 134 17.46 25.11 34.23
CA VAL A 134 18.48 24.08 33.97
C VAL A 134 19.42 23.96 35.17
N ALA A 135 19.51 22.76 35.74
CA ALA A 135 20.43 22.38 36.79
C ALA A 135 21.64 21.64 36.17
N PRO A 136 22.77 22.34 35.90
CA PRO A 136 23.85 21.80 35.07
C PRO A 136 24.61 20.62 35.71
N THR A 137 24.49 20.43 37.03
CA THR A 137 25.12 19.33 37.78
C THR A 137 24.24 18.08 37.91
N GLU A 138 22.96 18.20 37.58
CA GLU A 138 21.96 17.14 37.75
C GLU A 138 21.65 16.43 36.43
N ARG A 139 21.07 15.23 36.51
CA ARG A 139 20.55 14.46 35.37
C ARG A 139 19.22 13.84 35.74
N PHE A 140 18.39 13.58 34.73
CA PHE A 140 17.15 12.81 34.87
C PHE A 140 16.23 13.36 35.97
N LEU A 141 16.05 14.68 36.00
CA LEU A 141 15.09 15.35 36.89
C LEU A 141 13.64 15.18 36.41
N ARG A 142 13.45 14.72 35.18
CA ARG A 142 12.14 14.35 34.63
C ARG A 142 11.82 12.86 34.84
N PRO A 143 10.53 12.47 34.79
CA PRO A 143 10.14 11.07 34.95
C PRO A 143 10.94 10.13 34.04
N GLU A 144 11.43 9.04 34.62
CA GLU A 144 12.18 8.04 33.87
C GLU A 144 11.33 7.43 32.75
N ARG A 145 11.95 7.27 31.57
CA ARG A 145 11.36 6.59 30.41
C ARG A 145 12.16 5.33 30.09
N SER A 146 11.50 4.33 29.50
CA SER A 146 12.15 3.09 29.08
C SER A 146 12.12 2.93 27.56
N TYR A 147 13.26 2.50 27.00
CA TYR A 147 13.37 2.10 25.60
C TYR A 147 12.52 0.87 25.23
N ASP A 148 11.92 0.17 26.21
CA ASP A 148 10.99 -0.94 25.96
C ASP A 148 9.76 -0.54 25.12
N VAL A 149 9.46 0.75 25.04
CA VAL A 149 8.43 1.30 24.13
C VAL A 149 8.72 0.97 22.66
N TYR A 150 9.99 0.75 22.29
CA TYR A 150 10.39 0.36 20.94
C TYR A 150 10.34 -1.16 20.68
N SER A 151 9.79 -1.93 21.61
CA SER A 151 9.54 -3.37 21.42
C SER A 151 8.36 -3.66 20.49
N ALA A 152 8.25 -4.89 20.01
CA ALA A 152 7.50 -5.20 18.78
C ALA A 152 6.01 -4.85 18.74
N ALA A 153 5.31 -4.95 19.85
CA ALA A 153 3.91 -4.54 19.94
C ALA A 153 3.80 -3.03 20.21
N ARG A 154 4.55 -2.53 21.19
CA ARG A 154 4.48 -1.15 21.68
C ARG A 154 4.89 -0.12 20.64
N ILE A 155 5.86 -0.43 19.79
CA ILE A 155 6.29 0.51 18.74
C ILE A 155 5.13 0.84 17.81
N ARG A 156 4.28 -0.13 17.44
CA ARG A 156 3.16 0.13 16.52
C ARG A 156 2.09 1.03 17.12
N GLU A 157 1.91 0.94 18.44
CA GLU A 157 1.00 1.77 19.24
C GLU A 157 1.53 3.19 19.38
N SER A 158 2.85 3.37 19.44
CA SER A 158 3.49 4.68 19.63
C SER A 158 3.84 5.42 18.34
N GLN A 159 3.52 4.86 17.16
CA GLN A 159 3.81 5.51 15.88
C GLN A 159 2.65 6.42 15.46
N PRO A 160 2.88 7.74 15.32
CA PRO A 160 1.88 8.68 14.84
C PRO A 160 1.62 8.46 13.35
N ALA A 161 0.54 9.08 12.87
CA ALA A 161 0.35 9.24 11.43
C ALA A 161 1.46 10.12 10.87
N ARG A 162 2.07 9.70 9.77
CA ARG A 162 3.14 10.46 9.09
C ARG A 162 2.77 10.68 7.63
N ALA A 163 3.26 11.77 7.05
CA ALA A 163 3.14 12.01 5.62
C ALA A 163 3.97 11.00 4.83
N LEU A 164 3.34 10.36 3.85
CA LEU A 164 3.98 9.38 2.98
C LEU A 164 4.20 9.98 1.59
N ARG A 165 5.24 9.51 0.90
CA ARG A 165 5.41 9.74 -0.53
C ARG A 165 4.91 8.53 -1.30
N ILE A 166 3.87 8.70 -2.10
CA ILE A 166 3.16 7.59 -2.74
C ILE A 166 3.12 7.81 -4.25
N ALA A 167 3.46 6.76 -5.01
CA ALA A 167 3.31 6.78 -6.47
C ALA A 167 2.04 6.03 -6.87
N VAL A 168 1.25 6.59 -7.79
CA VAL A 168 0.16 5.91 -8.48
C VAL A 168 0.61 5.66 -9.92
N LEU A 169 0.89 4.39 -10.27
CA LEU A 169 1.30 4.06 -11.64
C LEU A 169 0.05 3.96 -12.52
N SER A 170 -0.19 4.97 -13.35
CA SER A 170 -1.41 5.07 -14.16
C SER A 170 -1.16 5.84 -15.45
N ARG A 171 -1.72 5.34 -16.55
CA ARG A 171 -1.79 6.06 -17.84
C ARG A 171 -3.03 6.95 -17.96
N GLU A 172 -3.93 6.86 -17.00
CA GLU A 172 -5.21 7.57 -17.00
C GLU A 172 -5.29 8.45 -15.74
N PRO A 173 -4.52 9.56 -15.68
CA PRO A 173 -4.46 10.44 -14.52
C PRO A 173 -5.83 11.06 -14.19
N ASN A 174 -6.65 11.27 -15.22
CA ASN A 174 -7.96 11.90 -15.10
C ASN A 174 -9.12 10.92 -14.87
N SER A 175 -8.85 9.61 -14.76
CA SER A 175 -9.90 8.65 -14.43
C SER A 175 -10.39 8.87 -12.99
N TYR A 176 -11.68 8.61 -12.74
CA TYR A 176 -12.27 8.72 -11.40
C TYR A 176 -11.44 7.97 -10.36
N SER A 177 -11.00 6.74 -10.67
CA SER A 177 -10.26 5.91 -9.72
C SER A 177 -8.89 6.52 -9.39
N THR A 178 -8.15 7.05 -10.38
CA THR A 178 -6.85 7.69 -10.13
C THR A 178 -7.03 8.97 -9.32
N GLN A 179 -7.95 9.85 -9.72
CA GLN A 179 -8.23 11.10 -9.01
C GLN A 179 -8.71 10.85 -7.58
N ARG A 180 -9.56 9.83 -7.37
CA ARG A 180 -10.04 9.44 -6.05
C ARG A 180 -8.89 9.02 -5.13
N LEU A 181 -7.92 8.26 -5.65
CA LEU A 181 -6.72 7.86 -4.91
C LEU A 181 -5.84 9.07 -4.56
N VAL A 182 -5.60 9.98 -5.51
CA VAL A 182 -4.84 11.21 -5.26
C VAL A 182 -5.53 12.05 -4.19
N HIS A 183 -6.81 12.36 -4.36
CA HIS A 183 -7.58 13.19 -3.45
C HIS A 183 -7.62 12.62 -2.02
N GLU A 184 -7.85 11.31 -1.88
CA GLU A 184 -7.82 10.69 -0.55
C GLU A 184 -6.44 10.77 0.11
N GLY A 185 -5.37 10.49 -0.64
CA GLY A 185 -4.03 10.54 -0.08
C GLY A 185 -3.61 11.95 0.33
N GLU A 186 -3.94 12.96 -0.50
CA GLU A 186 -3.67 14.35 -0.17
C GLU A 186 -4.49 14.84 1.03
N ASN A 187 -5.77 14.45 1.14
CA ASN A 187 -6.62 14.76 2.31
C ASN A 187 -6.06 14.15 3.60
N ARG A 188 -5.38 13.00 3.52
CA ARG A 188 -4.68 12.36 4.64
C ARG A 188 -3.28 12.93 4.89
N GLY A 189 -2.90 13.99 4.19
CA GLY A 189 -1.63 14.66 4.36
C GLY A 189 -0.44 13.95 3.70
N HIS A 190 -0.67 13.01 2.78
CA HIS A 190 0.40 12.41 1.98
C HIS A 190 0.74 13.27 0.76
N SER A 191 1.81 12.91 0.06
CA SER A 191 2.14 13.46 -1.26
C SER A 191 2.02 12.35 -2.28
N VAL A 192 1.07 12.50 -3.20
CA VAL A 192 0.71 11.48 -4.17
C VAL A 192 1.11 11.95 -5.56
N GLU A 193 1.93 11.17 -6.24
CA GLU A 193 2.41 11.46 -7.59
C GLU A 193 1.83 10.44 -8.57
N VAL A 194 1.20 10.90 -9.64
CA VAL A 194 0.73 10.01 -10.72
C VAL A 194 1.84 9.89 -11.75
N ILE A 195 2.28 8.65 -12.01
CA ILE A 195 3.39 8.35 -12.91
C ILE A 195 2.88 7.52 -14.07
N ASP A 196 3.09 7.99 -15.30
CA ASP A 196 2.81 7.19 -16.48
C ASP A 196 3.80 6.02 -16.56
N THR A 197 3.28 4.81 -16.41
CA THR A 197 4.08 3.60 -16.37
C THR A 197 4.89 3.36 -17.65
N THR A 198 4.40 3.83 -18.80
CA THR A 198 5.07 3.62 -20.10
C THR A 198 6.22 4.57 -20.37
N ARG A 199 6.30 5.68 -19.63
CA ARG A 199 7.42 6.63 -19.69
C ARG A 199 8.55 6.28 -18.72
N CYS A 200 8.31 5.33 -17.82
CA CYS A 200 9.35 4.82 -16.94
C CYS A 200 10.34 3.98 -17.74
N TYR A 201 11.63 4.09 -17.43
CA TYR A 201 12.69 3.18 -17.89
C TYR A 201 13.64 2.89 -16.72
N MET A 202 14.46 1.85 -16.81
CA MET A 202 15.15 1.31 -15.63
C MET A 202 16.62 1.06 -15.91
N ALA A 203 17.47 1.37 -14.92
CA ALA A 203 18.82 0.86 -14.87
C ALA A 203 18.81 -0.44 -14.04
N ILE A 204 19.14 -1.56 -14.67
CA ILE A 204 19.17 -2.88 -14.01
C ILE A 204 20.63 -3.26 -13.80
N ASN A 205 21.08 -3.20 -12.55
CA ASN A 205 22.41 -3.64 -12.15
C ASN A 205 22.35 -4.15 -10.69
N SER A 206 23.40 -4.84 -10.26
CA SER A 206 23.44 -5.53 -8.96
C SER A 206 23.68 -4.62 -7.76
N LEU A 207 24.10 -3.37 -7.97
CA LEU A 207 24.56 -2.49 -6.89
C LEU A 207 23.57 -1.35 -6.62
N ALA A 208 23.17 -0.63 -7.67
CA ALA A 208 22.28 0.52 -7.64
C ALA A 208 21.22 0.39 -8.74
N PRO A 209 20.24 -0.52 -8.60
CA PRO A 209 19.08 -0.54 -9.48
C PRO A 209 18.33 0.79 -9.38
N GLU A 210 17.82 1.30 -10.50
CA GLU A 210 17.10 2.56 -10.55
C GLU A 210 15.89 2.50 -11.47
N ILE A 211 14.94 3.40 -11.23
CA ILE A 211 13.84 3.71 -12.13
C ILE A 211 13.97 5.18 -12.49
N HIS A 212 13.80 5.49 -13.76
CA HIS A 212 13.87 6.81 -14.33
C HIS A 212 12.54 7.16 -14.98
N TYR A 213 12.22 8.46 -15.01
CA TYR A 213 11.05 9.02 -15.64
C TYR A 213 11.44 10.38 -16.22
N ASP A 214 11.24 10.56 -17.52
CA ASP A 214 11.54 11.81 -18.24
C ASP A 214 12.96 12.38 -18.01
N GLY A 215 13.99 11.53 -18.09
CA GLY A 215 15.38 11.97 -17.94
C GLY A 215 15.88 11.99 -16.50
N GLN A 216 15.01 11.81 -15.50
CA GLN A 216 15.38 11.91 -14.09
C GLN A 216 15.15 10.59 -13.36
N ARG A 217 16.06 10.26 -12.45
CA ARG A 217 15.88 9.16 -11.51
C ARG A 217 14.66 9.45 -10.64
N LEU A 218 13.73 8.50 -10.57
CA LEU A 218 12.62 8.55 -9.64
C LEU A 218 13.14 8.45 -8.19
N PRO A 219 12.58 9.27 -7.30
CA PRO A 219 12.93 9.21 -5.89
C PRO A 219 12.35 7.95 -5.24
N ARG A 220 12.75 7.70 -3.99
CA ARG A 220 12.21 6.57 -3.24
C ARG A 220 10.81 6.91 -2.73
N TYR A 221 9.87 6.00 -2.95
CA TYR A 221 8.48 6.08 -2.46
C TYR A 221 8.31 5.19 -1.23
N ASP A 222 7.37 5.55 -0.34
CA ASP A 222 6.95 4.69 0.77
C ASP A 222 6.03 3.56 0.26
N ALA A 223 5.18 3.88 -0.71
CA ALA A 223 4.29 2.91 -1.35
C ALA A 223 4.01 3.23 -2.82
N VAL A 224 3.65 2.20 -3.59
CA VAL A 224 3.22 2.30 -4.98
C VAL A 224 1.86 1.64 -5.16
N ILE A 225 0.92 2.34 -5.80
CA ILE A 225 -0.41 1.84 -6.15
C ILE A 225 -0.47 1.63 -7.67
N PRO A 226 -0.18 0.44 -8.20
CA PRO A 226 -0.33 0.14 -9.62
C PRO A 226 -1.79 0.15 -10.09
N ARG A 227 -2.07 0.99 -11.08
CA ARG A 227 -3.30 1.04 -11.89
C ARG A 227 -2.98 0.63 -13.33
N ILE A 228 -2.32 -0.52 -13.47
CA ILE A 228 -1.80 -1.02 -14.74
C ILE A 228 -2.94 -1.53 -15.63
N GLY A 229 -3.11 -0.88 -16.77
CA GLY A 229 -4.06 -1.26 -17.81
C GLY A 229 -3.69 -2.59 -18.50
N ALA A 230 -4.70 -3.32 -18.98
CA ALA A 230 -4.50 -4.64 -19.58
C ALA A 230 -3.53 -4.62 -20.78
N SER A 231 -3.55 -3.55 -21.59
CA SER A 231 -2.72 -3.37 -22.79
C SER A 231 -1.22 -3.23 -22.51
N ILE A 232 -0.83 -2.90 -21.28
CA ILE A 232 0.56 -2.71 -20.89
C ILE A 232 0.99 -3.63 -19.75
N THR A 233 0.27 -4.73 -19.53
CA THR A 233 0.51 -5.61 -18.36
C THR A 233 1.98 -6.04 -18.28
N ALA A 234 2.56 -6.52 -19.40
CA ALA A 234 3.94 -7.01 -19.41
C ALA A 234 4.97 -5.94 -19.02
N TYR A 235 4.89 -4.75 -19.61
CA TYR A 235 5.81 -3.66 -19.28
C TYR A 235 5.52 -3.06 -17.91
N GLY A 236 4.25 -2.88 -17.57
CA GLY A 236 3.82 -2.31 -16.30
C GLY A 236 4.24 -3.18 -15.11
N THR A 237 4.13 -4.51 -15.22
CA THR A 237 4.63 -5.41 -14.17
C THR A 237 6.15 -5.48 -14.16
N ALA A 238 6.85 -5.23 -15.28
CA ALA A 238 8.30 -5.08 -15.27
C ALA A 238 8.76 -3.85 -14.48
N VAL A 239 8.14 -2.69 -14.71
CA VAL A 239 8.41 -1.47 -13.92
C VAL A 239 8.06 -1.68 -12.44
N LEU A 240 6.92 -2.31 -12.16
CA LEU A 240 6.51 -2.60 -10.78
C LEU A 240 7.48 -3.54 -10.06
N ARG A 241 8.00 -4.58 -10.73
CA ARG A 241 9.04 -5.46 -10.17
C ARG A 241 10.29 -4.70 -9.77
N GLN A 242 10.64 -3.64 -10.48
CA GLN A 242 11.78 -2.81 -10.11
C GLN A 242 11.52 -2.04 -8.82
N PHE A 243 10.30 -1.52 -8.59
CA PHE A 243 9.92 -0.94 -7.29
C PHE A 243 10.00 -1.98 -6.16
N GLU A 244 9.57 -3.22 -6.42
CA GLU A 244 9.69 -4.33 -5.47
C GLU A 244 11.16 -4.66 -5.16
N THR A 245 12.03 -4.70 -6.16
CA THR A 245 13.49 -4.87 -6.00
C THR A 245 14.11 -3.77 -5.14
N LEU A 246 13.62 -2.54 -5.26
CA LEU A 246 14.01 -1.41 -4.42
C LEU A 246 13.46 -1.47 -2.98
N GLY A 247 12.71 -2.52 -2.63
CA GLY A 247 12.09 -2.69 -1.32
C GLY A 247 10.88 -1.79 -1.08
N THR A 248 10.26 -1.24 -2.14
CA THR A 248 9.07 -0.41 -2.00
C THR A 248 7.83 -1.27 -1.79
N PHE A 249 6.92 -0.84 -0.93
CA PHE A 249 5.66 -1.54 -0.73
C PHE A 249 4.71 -1.30 -1.93
N CYS A 250 4.26 -2.37 -2.59
CA CYS A 250 3.40 -2.27 -3.76
C CYS A 250 1.99 -2.86 -3.52
N VAL A 251 0.94 -2.09 -3.86
CA VAL A 251 -0.47 -2.50 -3.75
C VAL A 251 -1.14 -2.49 -5.12
N ASN A 252 -1.11 -3.57 -5.90
CA ASN A 252 -0.65 -4.93 -5.61
C ASN A 252 0.80 -5.21 -6.03
N GLY A 253 1.28 -6.42 -5.71
CA GLY A 253 2.53 -6.92 -6.25
C GLY A 253 2.41 -7.43 -7.70
N SER A 254 3.54 -7.44 -8.40
CA SER A 254 3.66 -7.78 -9.83
C SER A 254 3.24 -9.21 -10.17
N ALA A 255 3.59 -10.18 -9.33
CA ALA A 255 3.25 -11.59 -9.51
C ALA A 255 1.73 -11.80 -9.47
N GLY A 256 1.04 -11.18 -8.50
CA GLY A 256 -0.41 -11.27 -8.38
C GLY A 256 -1.13 -10.62 -9.56
N ILE A 257 -0.66 -9.45 -10.02
CA ILE A 257 -1.22 -8.78 -11.19
C ILE A 257 -1.06 -9.64 -12.44
N THR A 258 0.12 -10.22 -12.67
CA THR A 258 0.39 -11.08 -13.83
C THR A 258 -0.50 -12.31 -13.80
N ALA A 259 -0.58 -12.98 -12.65
CA ALA A 259 -1.39 -14.18 -12.50
C ALA A 259 -2.90 -13.94 -12.63
N SER A 260 -3.40 -12.79 -12.18
CA SER A 260 -4.82 -12.47 -12.29
C SER A 260 -5.24 -12.06 -13.71
N ARG A 261 -4.30 -11.62 -14.55
CA ARG A 261 -4.56 -11.15 -15.92
C ARG A 261 -4.58 -12.28 -16.93
N ASP A 262 -3.77 -13.30 -16.72
CA ASP A 262 -3.79 -14.52 -17.53
C ASP A 262 -4.96 -15.41 -17.08
N LYS A 263 -5.95 -15.56 -17.95
CA LYS A 263 -7.16 -16.35 -17.64
C LYS A 263 -6.82 -17.82 -17.37
N LEU A 264 -5.91 -18.44 -18.13
CA LEU A 264 -5.52 -19.83 -17.91
C LEU A 264 -4.82 -19.98 -16.56
N HIS A 265 -3.81 -19.13 -16.33
CA HIS A 265 -3.05 -19.18 -15.08
C HIS A 265 -3.96 -18.87 -13.87
N ALA A 266 -4.87 -17.91 -13.98
CA ALA A 266 -5.83 -17.59 -12.94
C ALA A 266 -6.70 -18.80 -12.56
N HIS A 267 -7.24 -19.55 -13.53
CA HIS A 267 -8.03 -20.74 -13.24
C HIS A 267 -7.17 -21.85 -12.61
N GLN A 268 -5.91 -22.01 -13.04
CA GLN A 268 -4.98 -22.95 -12.41
C GLN A 268 -4.66 -22.58 -10.95
N VAL A 269 -4.51 -21.29 -10.64
CA VAL A 269 -4.34 -20.80 -9.26
C VAL A 269 -5.58 -21.10 -8.42
N LEU A 270 -6.78 -20.80 -8.93
CA LEU A 270 -8.04 -21.11 -8.24
C LEU A 270 -8.19 -22.62 -7.98
N ALA A 271 -7.90 -23.46 -8.98
CA ALA A 271 -7.91 -24.92 -8.87
C ALA A 271 -6.94 -25.42 -7.80
N ARG A 272 -5.68 -24.97 -7.85
CA ARG A 272 -4.62 -25.36 -6.88
C ARG A 272 -5.03 -25.07 -5.44
N HIS A 273 -5.74 -23.97 -5.21
CA HIS A 273 -6.22 -23.57 -3.89
C HIS A 273 -7.60 -24.15 -3.53
N ARG A 274 -8.18 -25.01 -4.37
CA ARG A 274 -9.53 -25.59 -4.19
C ARG A 274 -10.57 -24.50 -3.95
N ILE A 275 -10.61 -23.53 -4.85
CA ILE A 275 -11.59 -22.43 -4.85
C ILE A 275 -12.64 -22.76 -5.90
N GLY A 276 -13.92 -22.66 -5.53
CA GLY A 276 -15.02 -22.93 -6.44
C GLY A 276 -14.97 -21.98 -7.63
N MET A 277 -15.03 -22.53 -8.84
CA MET A 277 -15.13 -21.83 -10.12
C MET A 277 -15.96 -22.68 -11.08
N PRO A 278 -16.54 -22.12 -12.16
CA PRO A 278 -17.22 -22.93 -13.16
C PRO A 278 -16.25 -23.96 -13.77
N THR A 279 -16.76 -25.16 -14.08
CA THR A 279 -15.95 -26.18 -14.78
C THR A 279 -15.44 -25.58 -16.08
N THR A 280 -14.13 -25.68 -16.32
CA THR A 280 -13.48 -24.97 -17.42
C THR A 280 -12.45 -25.87 -18.09
N ALA A 281 -12.50 -25.94 -19.41
CA ALA A 281 -11.48 -26.57 -20.25
C ALA A 281 -10.78 -25.49 -21.09
N PHE A 282 -9.48 -25.67 -21.32
CA PHE A 282 -8.66 -24.77 -22.12
C PHE A 282 -8.12 -25.49 -23.34
N ALA A 283 -8.07 -24.77 -24.46
CA ALA A 283 -7.70 -25.33 -25.73
C ALA A 283 -7.07 -24.27 -26.64
N SER A 284 -6.17 -24.74 -27.51
CA SER A 284 -5.59 -23.92 -28.59
C SER A 284 -6.05 -24.46 -29.94
N SER A 285 -5.68 -25.70 -30.27
CA SER A 285 -6.14 -26.38 -31.49
C SER A 285 -6.33 -27.88 -31.28
N PRO A 286 -7.18 -28.33 -30.34
CA PRO A 286 -7.50 -29.74 -30.22
C PRO A 286 -8.31 -30.16 -31.46
N LYS A 287 -7.92 -31.25 -32.13
CA LYS A 287 -8.74 -31.86 -33.20
C LYS A 287 -9.98 -32.59 -32.64
N ASP A 288 -10.03 -32.77 -31.33
CA ASP A 288 -11.07 -33.48 -30.59
C ASP A 288 -12.00 -32.49 -29.85
N THR A 289 -12.84 -31.79 -30.61
CA THR A 289 -13.80 -30.80 -30.07
C THR A 289 -14.83 -31.46 -29.15
N ASP A 290 -15.21 -32.70 -29.45
CA ASP A 290 -16.27 -33.41 -28.73
C ASP A 290 -15.85 -33.80 -27.33
N ASN A 291 -14.66 -34.33 -27.19
CA ASN A 291 -14.09 -34.63 -25.88
C ASN A 291 -13.85 -33.35 -25.09
N LEU A 292 -13.34 -32.28 -25.73
CA LEU A 292 -13.16 -30.98 -25.07
C LEU A 292 -14.46 -30.46 -24.45
N ILE A 293 -15.57 -30.53 -25.20
CA ILE A 293 -16.89 -30.17 -24.69
C ILE A 293 -17.30 -31.12 -23.56
N GLY A 294 -17.06 -32.43 -23.73
CA GLY A 294 -17.35 -33.46 -22.73
C GLY A 294 -16.63 -33.27 -21.40
N LEU A 295 -15.42 -32.69 -21.39
CA LEU A 295 -14.68 -32.36 -20.16
C LEU A 295 -15.40 -31.31 -19.30
N VAL A 296 -16.21 -30.45 -19.91
CA VAL A 296 -16.93 -29.38 -19.21
C VAL A 296 -18.32 -29.84 -18.81
N GLY A 297 -19.03 -30.51 -19.71
CA GLY A 297 -20.38 -31.02 -19.47
C GLY A 297 -21.27 -30.86 -20.71
N THR A 298 -22.56 -30.66 -20.47
CA THR A 298 -23.56 -30.51 -21.54
C THR A 298 -23.90 -29.05 -21.79
N ALA A 299 -24.33 -28.74 -23.02
CA ALA A 299 -24.83 -27.41 -23.38
C ALA A 299 -26.01 -26.98 -22.48
N PRO A 300 -26.16 -25.67 -22.21
CA PRO A 300 -25.40 -24.55 -22.75
C PRO A 300 -24.00 -24.38 -22.14
N LEU A 301 -23.08 -23.84 -22.95
CA LEU A 301 -21.68 -23.60 -22.58
C LEU A 301 -21.27 -22.18 -22.94
N ILE A 302 -20.25 -21.67 -22.27
CA ILE A 302 -19.59 -20.42 -22.62
C ILE A 302 -18.27 -20.72 -23.31
N VAL A 303 -18.06 -20.15 -24.50
CA VAL A 303 -16.77 -20.17 -25.20
C VAL A 303 -16.16 -18.77 -25.14
N LYS A 304 -14.93 -18.64 -24.60
CA LYS A 304 -14.23 -17.34 -24.49
C LYS A 304 -12.87 -17.37 -25.16
N LEU A 305 -12.53 -16.32 -25.90
CA LEU A 305 -11.17 -16.05 -26.33
C LEU A 305 -10.31 -15.59 -25.14
N LEU A 306 -9.07 -16.07 -25.07
CA LEU A 306 -8.12 -15.61 -24.06
C LEU A 306 -7.65 -14.18 -24.36
N GLU A 307 -7.38 -13.91 -25.63
CA GLU A 307 -6.98 -12.60 -26.16
C GLU A 307 -8.21 -11.78 -26.54
N SER A 308 -8.88 -11.22 -25.54
CA SER A 308 -9.96 -10.28 -25.79
C SER A 308 -10.16 -9.32 -24.62
N THR A 309 -10.58 -8.09 -24.94
CA THR A 309 -10.93 -7.05 -23.97
C THR A 309 -12.45 -6.81 -23.98
N GLN A 310 -12.98 -6.40 -22.82
CA GLN A 310 -14.36 -5.90 -22.66
C GLN A 310 -15.48 -6.82 -23.20
N GLY A 311 -15.35 -8.14 -23.04
CA GLY A 311 -16.40 -9.11 -23.39
C GLY A 311 -16.61 -9.33 -24.90
N LYS A 312 -15.74 -8.80 -25.76
CA LYS A 312 -15.64 -9.24 -27.15
C LYS A 312 -15.06 -10.67 -27.13
N GLY A 313 -15.61 -11.60 -27.91
CA GLY A 313 -15.14 -12.99 -27.89
C GLY A 313 -15.60 -13.82 -26.68
N VAL A 314 -16.71 -13.47 -26.01
CA VAL A 314 -17.43 -14.35 -25.08
C VAL A 314 -18.77 -14.71 -25.71
N VAL A 315 -19.00 -15.99 -25.99
CA VAL A 315 -20.18 -16.49 -26.70
C VAL A 315 -20.89 -17.53 -25.83
N LEU A 316 -22.21 -17.39 -25.69
CA LEU A 316 -23.08 -18.43 -25.15
C LEU A 316 -23.49 -19.36 -26.28
N ALA A 317 -23.13 -20.63 -26.15
CA ALA A 317 -23.53 -21.68 -27.06
C ALA A 317 -24.62 -22.52 -26.42
N GLU A 318 -25.87 -22.32 -26.85
CA GLU A 318 -27.04 -23.00 -26.28
C GLU A 318 -27.09 -24.50 -26.59
N THR A 319 -26.46 -24.90 -27.69
CA THR A 319 -26.41 -26.29 -28.16
C THR A 319 -24.98 -26.75 -28.38
N LYS A 320 -24.76 -28.07 -28.32
CA LYS A 320 -23.44 -28.68 -28.63
C LYS A 320 -22.96 -28.28 -30.03
N LYS A 321 -23.86 -28.27 -31.02
CA LYS A 321 -23.56 -27.86 -32.40
C LYS A 321 -23.10 -26.40 -32.47
N ALA A 322 -23.79 -25.50 -31.76
CA ALA A 322 -23.36 -24.10 -31.70
C ALA A 322 -21.97 -23.96 -31.06
N ALA A 323 -21.67 -24.71 -30.00
CA ALA A 323 -20.37 -24.70 -29.36
C ALA A 323 -19.26 -25.19 -30.32
N GLN A 324 -19.51 -26.28 -31.04
CA GLN A 324 -18.59 -26.81 -32.06
C GLN A 324 -18.29 -25.75 -33.14
N SER A 325 -19.32 -25.12 -33.71
CA SER A 325 -19.14 -24.09 -34.75
C SER A 325 -18.31 -22.91 -34.27
N VAL A 326 -18.52 -22.45 -33.02
CA VAL A 326 -17.73 -21.35 -32.44
C VAL A 326 -16.28 -21.78 -32.21
N ILE A 327 -16.06 -23.00 -31.71
CA ILE A 327 -14.71 -23.55 -31.49
C ILE A 327 -13.96 -23.70 -32.82
N ASP A 328 -14.60 -24.19 -33.87
CA ASP A 328 -14.00 -24.33 -35.19
C ASP A 328 -13.63 -22.96 -35.79
N ALA A 329 -14.49 -21.96 -35.62
CA ALA A 329 -14.19 -20.58 -36.01
C ALA A 329 -12.96 -20.03 -35.26
N PHE A 330 -12.87 -20.24 -33.94
CA PHE A 330 -11.72 -19.80 -33.14
C PHE A 330 -10.43 -20.56 -33.50
N ARG A 331 -10.53 -21.84 -33.86
CA ARG A 331 -9.40 -22.62 -34.37
C ARG A 331 -8.86 -22.03 -35.68
N GLY A 332 -9.75 -21.61 -36.59
CA GLY A 332 -9.36 -20.94 -37.83
C GLY A 332 -8.56 -19.65 -37.61
N LEU A 333 -8.84 -18.95 -36.50
CA LEU A 333 -8.12 -17.74 -36.08
C LEU A 333 -6.79 -18.04 -35.34
N ARG A 334 -6.44 -19.31 -35.13
CA ARG A 334 -5.28 -19.76 -34.32
C ARG A 334 -5.25 -19.14 -32.91
N ALA A 335 -6.42 -18.87 -32.35
CA ALA A 335 -6.54 -18.21 -31.06
C ALA A 335 -6.71 -19.24 -29.94
N ASN A 336 -6.08 -18.98 -28.79
CA ASN A 336 -6.34 -19.75 -27.58
C ASN A 336 -7.74 -19.41 -27.03
N PHE A 337 -8.47 -20.42 -26.57
CA PHE A 337 -9.81 -20.27 -26.03
C PHE A 337 -10.05 -21.13 -24.79
N LEU A 338 -11.12 -20.80 -24.08
CA LEU A 338 -11.65 -21.59 -22.99
C LEU A 338 -13.11 -21.96 -23.27
N VAL A 339 -13.50 -23.16 -22.87
CA VAL A 339 -14.88 -23.64 -22.81
C VAL A 339 -15.24 -23.77 -21.34
N GLN A 340 -16.36 -23.21 -20.94
CA GLN A 340 -16.74 -23.10 -19.54
C GLN A 340 -18.22 -23.41 -19.35
N ASP A 341 -18.54 -24.05 -18.22
CA ASP A 341 -19.92 -24.34 -17.84
C ASP A 341 -20.74 -23.05 -17.69
N PHE A 342 -21.98 -23.06 -18.20
CA PHE A 342 -22.89 -21.95 -18.06
C PHE A 342 -23.75 -22.11 -16.80
N VAL A 343 -23.45 -21.31 -15.79
CA VAL A 343 -24.17 -21.28 -14.52
C VAL A 343 -25.53 -20.58 -14.71
N LYS A 344 -26.52 -21.29 -15.26
CA LYS A 344 -27.88 -20.79 -15.56
C LYS A 344 -28.56 -20.10 -14.38
N GLU A 345 -28.34 -20.65 -13.20
CA GLU A 345 -28.92 -20.21 -11.93
C GLU A 345 -28.41 -18.83 -11.47
N ALA A 346 -27.35 -18.32 -12.08
CA ALA A 346 -26.94 -16.93 -11.88
C ALA A 346 -27.84 -15.92 -12.59
N ALA A 347 -28.70 -16.36 -13.53
CA ALA A 347 -29.73 -15.55 -14.19
C ALA A 347 -29.25 -14.20 -14.76
N GLY A 348 -28.03 -14.13 -15.28
CA GLY A 348 -27.45 -12.89 -15.81
C GLY A 348 -26.98 -11.90 -14.74
N GLU A 349 -26.89 -12.34 -13.48
CA GLU A 349 -26.37 -11.57 -12.36
C GLU A 349 -24.99 -12.05 -11.94
N ASP A 350 -24.14 -11.12 -11.51
CA ASP A 350 -22.91 -11.45 -10.82
C ASP A 350 -22.69 -10.55 -9.60
N ILE A 351 -21.93 -11.06 -8.63
CA ILE A 351 -21.56 -10.31 -7.43
C ILE A 351 -20.09 -9.94 -7.53
N ARG A 352 -19.82 -8.63 -7.52
CA ARG A 352 -18.47 -8.10 -7.35
C ARG A 352 -18.22 -7.81 -5.88
N CYS A 353 -17.31 -8.58 -5.28
CA CYS A 353 -16.77 -8.33 -3.95
C CYS A 353 -15.49 -7.49 -4.06
N PHE A 354 -15.46 -6.33 -3.39
CA PHE A 354 -14.26 -5.50 -3.29
C PHE A 354 -13.48 -5.90 -2.04
N VAL A 355 -12.28 -6.43 -2.22
CA VAL A 355 -11.43 -6.97 -1.17
C VAL A 355 -10.23 -6.07 -0.96
N ILE A 356 -10.03 -5.60 0.27
CA ILE A 356 -8.85 -4.85 0.71
C ILE A 356 -8.27 -5.55 1.94
N ALA A 357 -6.96 -5.79 1.97
CA ALA A 357 -6.24 -6.36 3.12
C ALA A 357 -6.88 -7.66 3.67
N GLY A 358 -7.36 -8.54 2.78
CA GLY A 358 -8.01 -9.79 3.17
C GLY A 358 -9.42 -9.65 3.75
N LYS A 359 -10.09 -8.50 3.58
CA LYS A 359 -11.47 -8.25 4.02
C LYS A 359 -12.33 -7.78 2.84
N VAL A 360 -13.53 -8.31 2.69
CA VAL A 360 -14.53 -7.75 1.76
C VAL A 360 -15.11 -6.48 2.38
N VAL A 361 -14.72 -5.32 1.85
CA VAL A 361 -15.11 -4.00 2.37
C VAL A 361 -16.44 -3.49 1.76
N ALA A 362 -16.72 -3.89 0.52
CA ALA A 362 -17.97 -3.61 -0.18
C ALA A 362 -18.29 -4.74 -1.14
N ALA A 363 -19.57 -4.88 -1.49
CA ALA A 363 -20.02 -5.77 -2.54
C ALA A 363 -21.18 -5.13 -3.30
N MET A 364 -21.23 -5.35 -4.60
CA MET A 364 -22.37 -4.97 -5.43
C MET A 364 -22.81 -6.15 -6.28
N ARG A 365 -24.12 -6.25 -6.49
CA ARG A 365 -24.71 -7.08 -7.53
C ARG A 365 -24.75 -6.26 -8.80
N ARG A 366 -24.33 -6.86 -9.92
CA ARG A 366 -24.52 -6.29 -11.25
C ARG A 366 -25.50 -7.17 -12.00
N THR A 367 -26.44 -6.52 -12.66
CA THR A 367 -27.46 -7.18 -13.48
C THR A 367 -27.32 -6.69 -14.91
N SER A 368 -27.41 -7.61 -15.87
CA SER A 368 -27.39 -7.26 -17.29
C SER A 368 -28.63 -6.47 -17.72
N ALA A 369 -28.52 -5.74 -18.83
CA ALA A 369 -29.66 -5.08 -19.45
C ALA A 369 -30.23 -5.96 -20.57
N GLY A 370 -31.54 -6.25 -20.51
CA GLY A 370 -32.24 -7.06 -21.52
C GLY A 370 -31.81 -8.53 -21.53
N ASP A 371 -31.78 -9.14 -22.72
CA ASP A 371 -31.47 -10.58 -22.93
C ASP A 371 -29.96 -10.91 -22.94
N ASP A 372 -29.06 -9.96 -22.63
CA ASP A 372 -27.63 -10.24 -22.54
C ASP A 372 -27.33 -11.01 -21.23
N PHE A 373 -26.64 -12.15 -21.30
CA PHE A 373 -26.22 -12.90 -20.10
C PHE A 373 -25.01 -12.26 -19.39
N ARG A 374 -24.41 -11.20 -19.95
CA ARG A 374 -23.22 -10.53 -19.41
C ARG A 374 -23.61 -9.27 -18.62
N SER A 375 -23.26 -9.25 -17.34
CA SER A 375 -23.59 -8.20 -16.36
C SER A 375 -22.58 -7.04 -16.26
N ASN A 376 -21.71 -6.84 -17.25
CA ASN A 376 -20.69 -5.80 -17.18
C ASN A 376 -21.31 -4.38 -17.20
N LEU A 377 -21.03 -3.59 -16.16
CA LEU A 377 -21.42 -2.16 -16.02
C LEU A 377 -21.16 -1.31 -17.27
N HIS A 378 -20.04 -1.52 -17.97
CA HIS A 378 -19.69 -0.76 -19.19
C HIS A 378 -20.62 -1.03 -20.38
N ARG A 379 -21.53 -2.00 -20.27
CA ARG A 379 -22.52 -2.36 -21.31
C ARG A 379 -23.96 -2.02 -20.90
N GLY A 380 -24.14 -1.07 -19.98
CA GLY A 380 -25.46 -0.61 -19.55
C GLY A 380 -26.11 -1.44 -18.44
N GLY A 381 -25.38 -2.39 -17.83
CA GLY A 381 -25.86 -3.11 -16.64
C GLY A 381 -26.01 -2.19 -15.43
N THR A 382 -26.97 -2.49 -14.57
CA THR A 382 -27.19 -1.76 -13.30
C THR A 382 -26.30 -2.32 -12.19
N ALA A 383 -25.98 -1.50 -11.18
CA ALA A 383 -25.22 -1.93 -10.02
C ALA A 383 -25.89 -1.46 -8.73
N GLU A 384 -26.11 -2.41 -7.83
CA GLU A 384 -26.78 -2.17 -6.55
C GLU A 384 -25.97 -2.81 -5.41
N ALA A 385 -25.97 -2.18 -4.24
CA ALA A 385 -25.36 -2.78 -3.06
C ALA A 385 -26.03 -4.12 -2.72
N VAL A 386 -25.23 -5.12 -2.36
CA VAL A 386 -25.76 -6.45 -2.01
C VAL A 386 -25.16 -6.96 -0.71
N LYS A 387 -26.00 -7.61 0.10
CA LYS A 387 -25.54 -8.36 1.28
C LYS A 387 -25.06 -9.73 0.83
N ILE A 388 -23.78 -10.01 1.07
CA ILE A 388 -23.15 -11.29 0.75
C ILE A 388 -23.20 -12.27 1.92
N THR A 389 -23.28 -13.56 1.61
CA THR A 389 -23.26 -14.65 2.59
C THR A 389 -21.86 -14.86 3.19
N ARG A 390 -21.78 -15.64 4.27
CA ARG A 390 -20.48 -16.03 4.86
C ARG A 390 -19.63 -16.84 3.87
N ALA A 391 -20.26 -17.72 3.07
CA ALA A 391 -19.60 -18.52 2.06
C ALA A 391 -19.03 -17.65 0.93
N GLU A 392 -19.81 -16.70 0.40
CA GLU A 392 -19.37 -15.75 -0.64
C GLU A 392 -18.19 -14.91 -0.15
N ARG A 393 -18.28 -14.37 1.07
CA ARG A 393 -17.19 -13.60 1.69
C ARG A 393 -15.92 -14.42 1.82
N ALA A 394 -16.02 -15.65 2.33
CA ALA A 394 -14.88 -16.53 2.50
C ALA A 394 -14.24 -16.90 1.15
N ALA A 395 -15.05 -17.19 0.13
CA ALA A 395 -14.57 -17.48 -1.22
C ALA A 395 -13.82 -16.28 -1.83
N ALA A 396 -14.38 -15.06 -1.72
CA ALA A 396 -13.75 -13.85 -2.24
C ALA A 396 -12.41 -13.55 -1.55
N VAL A 397 -12.35 -13.64 -0.22
CA VAL A 397 -11.10 -13.44 0.54
C VAL A 397 -10.07 -14.51 0.19
N LYS A 398 -10.49 -15.79 0.08
CA LYS A 398 -9.60 -16.91 -0.28
C LYS A 398 -9.03 -16.72 -1.69
N ALA A 399 -9.84 -16.25 -2.64
CA ALA A 399 -9.40 -15.93 -3.99
C ALA A 399 -8.36 -14.80 -3.98
N ALA A 400 -8.67 -13.65 -3.39
CA ALA A 400 -7.73 -12.53 -3.30
C ALA A 400 -6.38 -12.95 -2.67
N ARG A 401 -6.43 -13.76 -1.61
CA ARG A 401 -5.23 -14.30 -0.94
C ARG A 401 -4.44 -15.28 -1.82
N ALA A 402 -5.11 -16.12 -2.61
CA ALA A 402 -4.44 -17.05 -3.53
C ALA A 402 -3.58 -16.33 -4.58
N PHE A 403 -4.00 -15.14 -5.00
CA PHE A 403 -3.23 -14.27 -5.90
C PHE A 403 -2.25 -13.31 -5.18
N GLY A 404 -2.23 -13.30 -3.84
CA GLY A 404 -1.41 -12.34 -3.08
C GLY A 404 -1.80 -10.87 -3.30
N LEU A 405 -3.08 -10.59 -3.58
CA LEU A 405 -3.57 -9.24 -3.86
C LEU A 405 -4.05 -8.56 -2.57
N ASN A 406 -3.50 -7.38 -2.28
CA ASN A 406 -3.92 -6.49 -1.18
C ASN A 406 -5.16 -5.67 -1.55
N LEU A 407 -5.42 -5.46 -2.84
CA LEU A 407 -6.59 -4.78 -3.41
C LEU A 407 -7.13 -5.63 -4.57
N SER A 408 -8.39 -6.07 -4.54
CA SER A 408 -8.95 -6.78 -5.70
C SER A 408 -10.46 -6.65 -5.79
N GLY A 409 -10.97 -6.74 -7.02
CA GLY A 409 -12.39 -7.00 -7.29
C GLY A 409 -12.54 -8.48 -7.63
N VAL A 410 -13.30 -9.22 -6.83
CA VAL A 410 -13.58 -10.63 -7.06
C VAL A 410 -15.00 -10.78 -7.56
N ASP A 411 -15.15 -11.25 -8.79
CA ASP A 411 -16.43 -11.48 -9.43
C ASP A 411 -16.83 -12.94 -9.20
N LEU A 412 -18.05 -13.16 -8.70
CA LEU A 412 -18.57 -14.49 -8.42
C LEU A 412 -20.02 -14.66 -8.85
N LEU A 413 -20.37 -15.90 -9.17
CA LEU A 413 -21.73 -16.34 -9.47
C LEU A 413 -22.27 -17.14 -8.30
N ARG A 414 -23.56 -16.96 -8.00
CA ARG A 414 -24.30 -17.82 -7.09
C ARG A 414 -24.65 -19.10 -7.82
N SER A 415 -24.35 -20.24 -7.21
CA SER A 415 -24.71 -21.56 -7.71
C SER A 415 -25.30 -22.40 -6.57
N LYS A 416 -26.06 -23.44 -6.90
CA LYS A 416 -26.60 -24.40 -5.92
C LYS A 416 -25.52 -25.08 -5.08
N ASP A 417 -24.32 -25.24 -5.64
CA ASP A 417 -23.17 -25.87 -4.99
C ASP A 417 -22.22 -24.83 -4.35
N GLY A 418 -22.72 -23.62 -4.07
CA GLY A 418 -21.97 -22.53 -3.45
C GLY A 418 -21.41 -21.50 -4.44
N PRO A 419 -20.64 -20.49 -3.98
CA PRO A 419 -20.14 -19.42 -4.83
C PRO A 419 -19.07 -19.93 -5.82
N LYS A 420 -19.18 -19.51 -7.08
CA LYS A 420 -18.21 -19.82 -8.14
C LYS A 420 -17.48 -18.54 -8.56
N ILE A 421 -16.17 -18.48 -8.36
CA ILE A 421 -15.34 -17.35 -8.77
C ILE A 421 -15.23 -17.34 -10.30
N LEU A 422 -15.57 -16.19 -10.89
CA LEU A 422 -15.52 -15.95 -12.33
C LEU A 422 -14.22 -15.23 -12.72
N GLU A 423 -13.84 -14.20 -11.97
CA GLU A 423 -12.67 -13.37 -12.26
C GLU A 423 -12.11 -12.77 -10.96
N VAL A 424 -10.78 -12.60 -10.90
CA VAL A 424 -10.12 -11.80 -9.86
C VAL A 424 -9.39 -10.65 -10.56
N ASN A 425 -9.88 -9.43 -10.37
CA ASN A 425 -9.31 -8.22 -10.97
C ASN A 425 -8.38 -7.51 -9.97
N SER A 426 -7.11 -7.41 -10.32
CA SER A 426 -6.05 -6.77 -9.52
C SER A 426 -6.00 -5.24 -9.60
N SER A 427 -6.80 -4.62 -10.46
CA SER A 427 -6.92 -3.16 -10.55
C SER A 427 -8.40 -2.76 -10.73
N PRO A 428 -9.26 -3.07 -9.74
CA PRO A 428 -10.70 -2.82 -9.85
C PRO A 428 -10.99 -1.32 -9.87
N GLY A 429 -12.02 -0.89 -10.62
CA GLY A 429 -12.50 0.48 -10.60
C GLY A 429 -13.27 0.81 -9.32
N PHE A 430 -13.13 2.05 -8.84
CA PHE A 430 -13.77 2.52 -7.59
C PHE A 430 -15.18 3.08 -7.83
N GLU A 431 -15.41 3.75 -8.96
CA GLU A 431 -16.60 4.57 -9.19
C GLU A 431 -17.92 3.83 -8.99
N GLY A 432 -18.13 2.70 -9.69
CA GLY A 432 -19.39 1.96 -9.61
C GLY A 432 -19.67 1.41 -8.21
N ILE A 433 -18.64 0.87 -7.55
CA ILE A 433 -18.80 0.26 -6.22
C ILE A 433 -18.94 1.31 -5.11
N GLU A 434 -18.27 2.46 -5.21
CA GLU A 434 -18.44 3.56 -4.26
C GLU A 434 -19.83 4.21 -4.43
N LYS A 435 -20.30 4.39 -5.67
CA LYS A 435 -21.67 4.88 -5.95
C LYS A 435 -22.74 3.94 -5.40
N ALA A 436 -22.57 2.62 -5.54
CA ALA A 436 -23.52 1.63 -5.06
C ALA A 436 -23.47 1.46 -3.53
N SER A 437 -22.27 1.34 -2.95
CA SER A 437 -22.09 1.06 -1.52
C SER A 437 -22.10 2.29 -0.62
N LYS A 438 -21.91 3.48 -1.18
CA LYS A 438 -21.73 4.76 -0.47
C LYS A 438 -20.57 4.76 0.53
N LYS A 439 -19.59 3.86 0.35
CA LYS A 439 -18.40 3.75 1.21
C LYS A 439 -17.20 4.43 0.55
N ASN A 440 -16.32 5.00 1.37
CA ASN A 440 -15.01 5.48 0.95
C ASN A 440 -14.01 4.31 0.92
N LEU A 441 -13.81 3.71 -0.26
CA LEU A 441 -12.93 2.55 -0.41
C LEU A 441 -11.46 2.96 -0.56
N ALA A 442 -11.22 4.18 -1.07
CA ALA A 442 -9.88 4.75 -1.09
C ALA A 442 -9.35 4.92 0.36
N ALA A 443 -10.16 5.39 1.29
CA ALA A 443 -9.77 5.50 2.70
C ALA A 443 -9.32 4.15 3.29
N ALA A 444 -10.10 3.10 3.06
CA ALA A 444 -9.77 1.75 3.53
C ALA A 444 -8.46 1.21 2.93
N LEU A 445 -8.14 1.59 1.69
CA LEU A 445 -6.85 1.26 1.08
C LEU A 445 -5.70 2.02 1.75
N TYR A 446 -5.85 3.32 2.00
CA TYR A 446 -4.82 4.12 2.67
C TYR A 446 -4.57 3.67 4.11
N GLU A 447 -5.60 3.26 4.85
CA GLU A 447 -5.44 2.65 6.18
C GLU A 447 -4.50 1.43 6.16
N GLU A 448 -4.64 0.57 5.13
CA GLU A 448 -3.73 -0.58 4.96
C GLU A 448 -2.31 -0.13 4.58
N ILE A 449 -2.18 0.86 3.68
CA ILE A 449 -0.88 1.40 3.28
C ILE A 449 -0.14 1.97 4.49
N GLU A 450 -0.79 2.85 5.26
CA GLU A 450 -0.26 3.45 6.49
C GLU A 450 0.16 2.39 7.50
N HIS A 451 -0.65 1.35 7.69
CA HIS A 451 -0.33 0.24 8.59
C HIS A 451 0.90 -0.55 8.12
N ARG A 452 1.08 -0.75 6.80
CA ARG A 452 2.17 -1.54 6.22
C ARG A 452 3.52 -0.84 6.21
N VAL A 453 3.53 0.49 6.11
CA VAL A 453 4.76 1.30 6.07
C VAL A 453 5.24 1.78 7.45
N LYS A 454 4.64 1.27 8.53
CA LYS A 454 5.13 1.44 9.90
C LYS A 454 6.47 0.71 10.10
N PRO A 455 7.36 1.20 10.99
CA PRO A 455 8.65 0.58 11.27
C PRO A 455 8.54 -0.91 11.65
N ALA A 456 9.48 -1.71 11.13
CA ALA A 456 9.66 -3.07 11.57
C ALA A 456 10.26 -3.09 12.99
N PRO A 457 9.77 -3.94 13.89
CA PRO A 457 10.21 -3.94 15.28
C PRO A 457 11.59 -4.57 15.50
N LEU A 458 12.28 -4.16 16.57
CA LEU A 458 13.46 -4.89 17.06
C LEU A 458 13.07 -6.32 17.46
N LYS A 459 13.81 -7.32 16.97
CA LYS A 459 13.75 -8.68 17.54
C LYS A 459 14.26 -8.62 18.98
N ARG A 460 13.44 -9.03 19.95
CA ARG A 460 13.86 -9.16 21.36
C ARG A 460 15.14 -10.02 21.41
N ARG A 461 16.25 -9.48 21.94
CA ARG A 461 17.38 -10.33 22.35
C ARG A 461 16.82 -11.34 23.37
N ARG A 462 16.98 -12.64 23.12
CA ARG A 462 16.78 -13.66 24.16
C ARG A 462 17.70 -13.24 25.31
N ARG A 463 17.15 -13.11 26.53
CA ARG A 463 17.97 -13.00 27.74
C ARG A 463 18.96 -14.17 27.68
N ALA A 464 20.26 -13.88 27.69
CA ALA A 464 21.23 -14.89 28.04
C ALA A 464 20.80 -15.40 29.42
N THR A 465 20.35 -16.65 29.47
CA THR A 465 20.25 -17.39 30.71
C THR A 465 21.64 -17.34 31.33
N GLY A 466 21.73 -16.77 32.53
CA GLY A 466 22.99 -16.64 33.24
C GLY A 466 23.63 -18.01 33.42
N GLU A 467 24.91 -18.09 33.05
CA GLU A 467 25.86 -18.97 33.68
C GLU A 467 26.84 -18.05 34.43
N GLY A 468 26.99 -18.32 35.73
CA GLY A 468 27.73 -17.51 36.70
C GLY A 468 27.07 -17.66 38.06
#